data_AF-A0A2V9S1F2-F1
#
_entry.id   AF-A0A2V9S1F2-F1
#
_cell.length_a   1.000
_cell.length_b   1.000
_cell.length_c   1.000
_cell.angle_alpha   90.00
_cell.angle_beta   90.00
_cell.angle_gamma   90.00
#
_symmetry.space_group_name_H-M   'P 1'
#
loop_
_entity.id
_entity.type
_entity.pdbx_description
1 polymer ?
#
loop_
_entity_poly.entity_id
_entity_poly.type
_entity_poly.pdbx_seq_one_letter_code
_entity_poly.pdbx_strand_id
1 'polypeptide(L)'
;MPFPQEARKLLVFAGVLPLVICGTLSVPAAARSSSATTQQKLVANPASISFGSVQVSSTKNSGETLTNASNSKLTVSQATVTGAGFSFSGLALPLTLTPGQSFTLNVSFTPKSAGSASGSLSFNCKPSNFTITVPLSGSGISGGQLGISPTSLNFGSVALGSSKSMSATLSASGSSVTISSTTVNSSEFKLSGMSFPYTLAAGRTAAVTVSFVPQVSGTASANLSFNSNATSTSVEALSGTGTTSTQHRVSLSWKSSSSLVVGYNIYRSSKSGGPFTRLNSVLDASTTYVDSSVLNGQSYYYVTTDVDSKGMESGFSNQVQVTIPTS
;
A
#
# COMPACT_ATOMS: atom_id res chain seq x y z
N MET A 1 36.65 14.92 40.95
CA MET A 1 37.65 13.93 41.39
C MET A 1 38.55 13.60 40.20
N PRO A 2 39.82 14.06 40.19
CA PRO A 2 40.78 13.80 39.10
C PRO A 2 41.96 12.89 39.50
N PHE A 3 42.67 12.40 38.45
CA PHE A 3 44.00 11.71 38.37
C PHE A 3 44.08 10.19 38.58
N PRO A 4 45.12 9.49 38.03
CA PRO A 4 46.31 9.93 37.24
C PRO A 4 46.48 9.21 35.85
N GLN A 5 47.14 9.75 34.81
CA GLN A 5 48.58 9.93 34.55
C GLN A 5 49.43 8.63 34.64
N GLU A 6 49.85 8.10 33.48
CA GLU A 6 51.00 7.21 33.34
C GLU A 6 51.88 7.76 32.21
N ALA A 7 53.08 8.18 32.62
CA ALA A 7 54.19 8.62 31.79
C ALA A 7 55.25 7.50 31.74
N ARG A 8 56.03 7.45 30.64
CA ARG A 8 57.40 6.89 30.45
C ARG A 8 57.46 6.21 29.07
N LYS A 9 58.52 6.30 28.25
CA LYS A 9 59.87 6.84 28.39
C LYS A 9 60.43 7.01 26.96
N LEU A 10 60.97 8.19 26.69
CA LEU A 10 61.86 8.47 25.56
C LEU A 10 63.24 7.86 25.88
N LEU A 11 63.81 7.05 24.99
CA LEU A 11 65.20 6.63 25.08
C LEU A 11 65.97 7.20 23.89
N VAL A 12 66.83 8.17 24.19
CA VAL A 12 67.83 8.75 23.30
C VAL A 12 69.11 7.95 23.49
N PHE A 13 69.73 7.50 22.39
CA PHE A 13 71.14 7.13 22.38
C PHE A 13 71.87 8.05 21.40
N ALA A 14 72.88 8.74 21.93
CA ALA A 14 73.82 9.57 21.20
C ALA A 14 75.23 8.99 21.37
N GLY A 15 76.04 9.13 20.31
CA GLY A 15 77.49 8.95 20.31
C GLY A 15 77.98 7.78 19.46
N VAL A 16 79.06 7.84 18.68
CA VAL A 16 80.09 8.86 18.38
C VAL A 16 80.74 8.42 17.05
N LEU A 17 81.03 9.35 16.12
CA LEU A 17 81.95 9.21 14.95
C LEU A 17 83.39 9.55 15.41
N PRO A 18 84.53 9.21 14.74
CA PRO A 18 84.75 9.24 13.28
C PRO A 18 85.77 8.21 12.71
N LEU A 19 86.02 8.19 11.38
CA LEU A 19 87.32 8.55 10.74
C LEU A 19 87.40 8.03 9.26
N VAL A 20 87.38 8.98 8.30
CA VAL A 20 88.26 9.19 7.09
C VAL A 20 88.42 7.99 6.10
N ILE A 21 88.19 8.07 4.78
CA ILE A 21 88.94 8.78 3.72
C ILE A 21 88.17 8.77 2.38
N CYS A 22 88.11 9.94 1.75
CA CYS A 22 88.27 10.29 0.32
C CYS A 22 87.97 9.24 -0.79
N GLY A 23 87.09 9.61 -1.73
CA GLY A 23 86.98 8.98 -3.04
C GLY A 23 85.88 9.63 -3.88
N THR A 24 86.25 10.50 -4.82
CA THR A 24 85.35 11.09 -5.82
C THR A 24 84.85 10.03 -6.80
N LEU A 25 83.55 9.75 -6.86
CA LEU A 25 82.95 9.09 -8.02
C LEU A 25 81.55 9.62 -8.30
N SER A 26 81.40 10.11 -9.54
CA SER A 26 80.16 10.46 -10.20
C SER A 26 79.08 9.41 -9.97
N VAL A 27 77.88 9.85 -9.57
CA VAL A 27 76.69 9.01 -9.64
C VAL A 27 76.41 8.73 -11.12
N PRO A 28 76.47 7.48 -11.61
CA PRO A 28 75.95 7.19 -12.93
C PRO A 28 74.42 7.31 -12.83
N ALA A 29 73.82 8.00 -13.81
CA ALA A 29 72.39 7.94 -14.03
C ALA A 29 71.98 6.47 -14.06
N ALA A 30 71.27 6.02 -13.02
CA ALA A 30 70.65 4.70 -13.02
C ALA A 30 69.68 4.70 -14.20
N ALA A 31 70.04 3.90 -15.20
CA ALA A 31 69.27 3.69 -16.41
C ALA A 31 67.81 3.45 -16.01
N ARG A 32 66.91 4.23 -16.64
CA ARG A 32 65.50 3.83 -16.74
C ARG A 32 65.52 2.43 -17.35
N SER A 33 65.31 1.42 -16.51
CA SER A 33 64.99 0.08 -17.00
C SER A 33 63.59 0.17 -17.59
N SER A 34 63.50 0.67 -18.83
CA SER A 34 62.35 0.46 -19.68
C SER A 34 62.34 -1.02 -20.08
N SER A 35 62.00 -1.87 -19.13
CA SER A 35 61.47 -3.20 -19.43
C SER A 35 60.08 -2.98 -19.98
N ALA A 36 60.01 -2.62 -21.27
CA ALA A 36 58.78 -2.66 -22.03
C ALA A 36 58.40 -4.13 -22.27
N THR A 37 57.89 -4.79 -21.23
CA THR A 37 56.96 -5.90 -21.45
C THR A 37 55.73 -5.31 -22.12
N THR A 38 55.46 -5.69 -23.36
CA THR A 38 54.21 -5.41 -24.08
C THR A 38 53.05 -6.09 -23.33
N GLN A 39 52.61 -5.49 -22.23
CA GLN A 39 51.46 -5.96 -21.49
C GLN A 39 50.21 -5.58 -22.31
N GLN A 40 49.79 -6.46 -23.21
CA GLN A 40 48.49 -6.34 -23.86
C GLN A 40 47.42 -6.42 -22.78
N LYS A 41 46.70 -5.31 -22.58
CA LYS A 41 45.78 -5.13 -21.47
C LYS A 41 44.57 -4.35 -21.99
N LEU A 42 43.50 -5.06 -22.33
CA LEU A 42 42.18 -4.43 -22.39
C LEU A 42 41.66 -4.37 -20.94
N VAL A 43 41.04 -3.27 -20.56
CA VAL A 43 40.50 -3.07 -19.20
C VAL A 43 39.01 -2.84 -19.34
N ALA A 44 38.23 -3.65 -18.64
CA ALA A 44 36.80 -3.49 -18.46
C ALA A 44 36.55 -2.68 -17.18
N ASN A 45 35.69 -1.67 -17.25
CA ASN A 45 35.28 -0.86 -16.13
C ASN A 45 33.76 -0.63 -16.20
N PRO A 46 33.00 -1.12 -15.22
CA PRO A 46 33.44 -1.83 -14.00
C PRO A 46 33.99 -3.25 -14.23
N ALA A 47 34.84 -3.74 -13.33
CA ALA A 47 35.39 -5.11 -13.42
C ALA A 47 34.34 -6.22 -13.21
N SER A 48 33.15 -5.87 -12.72
CA SER A 48 31.99 -6.73 -12.56
C SER A 48 30.72 -5.88 -12.56
N ILE A 49 29.63 -6.37 -13.13
CA ILE A 49 28.35 -5.65 -13.14
C ILE A 49 27.36 -6.37 -12.23
N SER A 50 26.82 -5.65 -11.24
CA SER A 50 25.69 -6.12 -10.42
C SER A 50 24.47 -5.25 -10.67
N PHE A 51 23.41 -5.86 -11.17
CA PHE A 51 22.14 -5.18 -11.43
C PHE A 51 21.27 -5.05 -10.16
N GLY A 52 21.62 -5.75 -9.08
CA GLY A 52 20.80 -5.82 -7.86
C GLY A 52 19.46 -6.52 -8.11
N SER A 53 18.42 -6.13 -7.37
CA SER A 53 17.05 -6.63 -7.54
C SER A 53 16.33 -5.88 -8.66
N VAL A 54 15.82 -6.63 -9.65
CA VAL A 54 15.05 -6.10 -10.79
C VAL A 54 13.75 -6.89 -10.90
N GLN A 55 12.61 -6.20 -11.06
CA GLN A 55 11.32 -6.87 -11.22
C GLN A 55 11.30 -7.74 -12.49
N VAL A 56 10.66 -8.91 -12.41
CA VAL A 56 10.45 -9.78 -13.57
C VAL A 56 9.83 -8.98 -14.73
N SER A 57 10.35 -9.21 -15.93
CA SER A 57 9.97 -8.50 -17.17
C SER A 57 10.34 -7.01 -17.24
N SER A 58 11.01 -6.46 -16.22
CA SER A 58 11.59 -5.11 -16.28
C SER A 58 13.06 -5.18 -16.68
N THR A 59 13.55 -4.15 -17.36
CA THR A 59 14.94 -4.09 -17.83
C THR A 59 15.72 -3.04 -17.05
N LYS A 60 16.88 -3.42 -16.52
CA LYS A 60 17.86 -2.48 -15.97
C LYS A 60 19.12 -2.47 -16.85
N ASN A 61 19.62 -1.28 -17.13
CA ASN A 61 20.79 -1.04 -17.97
C ASN A 61 22.00 -0.61 -17.12
N SER A 62 23.19 -1.00 -17.54
CA SER A 62 24.47 -0.56 -16.99
C SER A 62 25.47 -0.35 -18.13
N GLY A 63 26.20 0.76 -18.09
CA GLY A 63 27.30 0.99 -19.01
C GLY A 63 28.52 0.14 -18.63
N GLU A 64 29.20 -0.41 -19.64
CA GLU A 64 30.47 -1.11 -19.51
C GLU A 64 31.48 -0.45 -20.46
N THR A 65 32.60 0.04 -19.92
CA THR A 65 33.62 0.74 -20.68
C THR A 65 34.85 -0.14 -20.88
N LEU A 66 35.19 -0.38 -22.14
CA LEU A 66 36.38 -1.09 -22.56
C LEU A 66 37.46 -0.09 -22.95
N THR A 67 38.60 -0.12 -22.26
CA THR A 67 39.75 0.75 -22.54
C THR A 67 40.95 -0.07 -23.00
N ASN A 68 41.52 0.29 -24.15
CA ASN A 68 42.80 -0.26 -24.57
C ASN A 68 43.93 0.42 -23.80
N ALA A 69 44.37 -0.21 -22.70
CA ALA A 69 45.48 0.26 -21.88
C ALA A 69 46.85 -0.23 -22.38
N SER A 70 46.90 -0.90 -23.54
CA SER A 70 48.14 -1.34 -24.15
C SER A 70 48.76 -0.23 -25.02
N ASN A 71 50.03 -0.42 -25.37
CA ASN A 71 50.77 0.47 -26.27
C ASN A 71 50.59 0.13 -27.76
N SER A 72 49.69 -0.80 -28.09
CA SER A 72 49.44 -1.29 -29.45
C SER A 72 47.94 -1.30 -29.77
N LYS A 73 47.57 -1.34 -31.04
CA LYS A 73 46.16 -1.50 -31.44
C LYS A 73 45.61 -2.84 -30.95
N LEU A 74 44.40 -2.85 -30.40
CA LEU A 74 43.67 -4.05 -30.02
C LEU A 74 42.37 -4.15 -30.83
N THR A 75 42.01 -5.34 -31.25
CA THR A 75 40.74 -5.58 -31.95
C THR A 75 39.91 -6.59 -31.16
N VAL A 76 38.72 -6.18 -30.74
CA VAL A 76 37.71 -7.08 -30.19
C VAL A 76 37.05 -7.78 -31.38
N SER A 77 37.31 -9.08 -31.54
CA SER A 77 36.79 -9.87 -32.66
C SER A 77 35.46 -10.54 -32.36
N GLN A 78 35.18 -10.83 -31.08
CA GLN A 78 33.95 -11.49 -30.66
C GLN A 78 33.55 -10.97 -29.27
N ALA A 79 32.24 -10.87 -29.04
CA ALA A 79 31.67 -10.66 -27.72
C ALA A 79 30.56 -11.70 -27.51
N THR A 80 30.51 -12.30 -26.33
CA THR A 80 29.53 -13.33 -25.98
C THR A 80 29.02 -13.10 -24.57
N VAL A 81 27.71 -13.11 -24.40
CA VAL A 81 27.05 -13.01 -23.10
C VAL A 81 26.42 -14.34 -22.74
N THR A 82 26.57 -14.75 -21.48
CA THR A 82 25.96 -15.95 -20.91
C THR A 82 25.07 -15.56 -19.72
N GLY A 83 24.19 -16.48 -19.32
CA GLY A 83 23.27 -16.30 -18.19
C GLY A 83 21.89 -15.80 -18.62
N ALA A 84 20.85 -16.26 -17.92
CA ALA A 84 19.47 -15.95 -18.24
C ALA A 84 19.16 -14.46 -17.98
N GLY A 85 18.55 -13.80 -18.96
CA GLY A 85 18.11 -12.41 -18.85
C GLY A 85 19.20 -11.37 -19.09
N PHE A 86 20.46 -11.75 -19.30
CA PHE A 86 21.52 -10.80 -19.67
C PHE A 86 21.59 -10.61 -21.19
N SER A 87 21.78 -9.37 -21.62
CA SER A 87 22.10 -9.05 -23.02
C SER A 87 22.96 -7.79 -23.11
N PHE A 88 23.53 -7.48 -24.28
CA PHE A 88 24.27 -6.24 -24.50
C PHE A 88 23.88 -5.60 -25.83
N SER A 89 24.07 -4.30 -25.95
CA SER A 89 23.80 -3.52 -27.15
C SER A 89 24.83 -2.41 -27.36
N GLY A 90 24.88 -1.88 -28.58
CA GLY A 90 25.76 -0.78 -28.98
C GLY A 90 27.13 -1.20 -29.49
N LEU A 91 27.55 -2.46 -29.32
CA LEU A 91 28.84 -2.95 -29.82
C LEU A 91 28.72 -3.50 -31.25
N ALA A 92 29.39 -2.85 -32.20
CA ALA A 92 29.59 -3.36 -33.56
C ALA A 92 30.95 -4.08 -33.64
N LEU A 93 30.96 -5.33 -34.14
CA LEU A 93 32.16 -6.15 -34.25
C LEU A 93 32.57 -6.34 -35.72
N PRO A 94 33.89 -6.34 -36.04
CA PRO A 94 35.02 -6.18 -35.11
C PRO A 94 35.22 -4.71 -34.68
N LEU A 95 35.51 -4.49 -33.39
CA LEU A 95 35.82 -3.16 -32.84
C LEU A 95 37.35 -3.02 -32.70
N THR A 96 37.93 -1.99 -33.33
CA THR A 96 39.36 -1.68 -33.18
C THR A 96 39.56 -0.48 -32.26
N LEU A 97 40.39 -0.66 -31.23
CA LEU A 97 40.76 0.36 -30.26
C LEU A 97 42.23 0.72 -30.42
N THR A 98 42.53 1.99 -30.66
CA THR A 98 43.90 2.53 -30.59
C THR A 98 44.37 2.65 -29.14
N PRO A 99 45.69 2.75 -28.87
CA PRO A 99 46.21 2.94 -27.52
C PRO A 99 45.52 4.11 -26.79
N GLY A 100 45.01 3.87 -25.58
CA GLY A 100 44.28 4.83 -24.77
C GLY A 100 42.81 5.06 -25.18
N GLN A 101 42.36 4.51 -26.30
CA GLN A 101 40.97 4.64 -26.73
C GLN A 101 40.04 3.81 -25.84
N SER A 102 38.87 4.39 -25.55
CA SER A 102 37.80 3.73 -24.81
C SER A 102 36.53 3.61 -25.65
N PHE A 103 35.76 2.56 -25.39
CA PHE A 103 34.44 2.34 -25.98
C PHE A 103 33.47 1.88 -24.91
N THR A 104 32.30 2.51 -24.85
CA THR A 104 31.26 2.15 -23.88
C THR A 104 30.14 1.42 -24.60
N LEU A 105 29.82 0.21 -24.11
CA LEU A 105 28.65 -0.55 -24.53
C LEU A 105 27.60 -0.55 -23.40
N ASN A 106 26.37 -0.91 -23.73
CA ASN A 106 25.30 -1.06 -22.75
C ASN A 106 25.06 -2.54 -22.47
N VAL A 107 25.07 -2.93 -21.20
CA VAL A 107 24.71 -4.27 -20.72
C VAL A 107 23.37 -4.16 -20.00
N SER A 108 22.45 -5.06 -20.32
CA SER A 108 21.10 -5.07 -19.76
C SER A 108 20.77 -6.39 -19.07
N PHE A 109 19.94 -6.29 -18.04
CA PHE A 109 19.36 -7.43 -17.33
C PHE A 109 17.84 -7.33 -17.30
N THR A 110 17.18 -8.34 -17.87
CA THR A 110 15.73 -8.53 -17.93
C THR A 110 15.39 -9.92 -17.39
N PRO A 111 15.17 -10.08 -16.06
CA PRO A 111 14.86 -11.38 -15.47
C PRO A 111 13.51 -11.92 -15.96
N LYS A 112 13.46 -13.21 -16.31
CA LYS A 112 12.23 -13.91 -16.73
C LYS A 112 11.49 -14.60 -15.56
N SER A 113 12.18 -14.82 -14.45
CA SER A 113 11.65 -15.44 -13.24
C SER A 113 12.26 -14.81 -12.00
N ALA A 114 11.60 -14.95 -10.86
CA ALA A 114 12.16 -14.55 -9.58
C ALA A 114 13.32 -15.49 -9.19
N GLY A 115 14.36 -14.93 -8.58
CA GLY A 115 15.56 -15.66 -8.17
C GLY A 115 16.87 -15.02 -8.66
N SER A 116 17.99 -15.49 -8.12
CA SER A 116 19.32 -15.05 -8.53
C SER A 116 19.69 -15.54 -9.92
N ALA A 117 20.23 -14.65 -10.74
CA ALA A 117 20.81 -14.94 -12.04
C ALA A 117 22.28 -14.53 -12.06
N SER A 118 23.13 -15.43 -12.58
CA SER A 118 24.56 -15.17 -12.79
C SER A 118 24.91 -15.44 -14.26
N GLY A 119 25.85 -14.67 -14.78
CA GLY A 119 26.28 -14.75 -16.15
C GLY A 119 27.67 -14.14 -16.32
N SER A 120 28.14 -14.10 -17.56
CA SER A 120 29.42 -13.48 -17.89
C SER A 120 29.39 -12.87 -19.28
N LEU A 121 30.01 -11.70 -19.42
CA LEU A 121 30.28 -11.07 -20.71
C LEU A 121 31.74 -11.26 -21.07
N SER A 122 32.00 -12.01 -22.13
CA SER A 122 33.34 -12.37 -22.58
C SER A 122 33.69 -11.68 -23.90
N PHE A 123 34.92 -11.17 -24.01
CA PHE A 123 35.46 -10.50 -25.19
C PHE A 123 36.73 -11.20 -25.68
N ASN A 124 36.74 -11.68 -26.92
CA ASN A 124 37.92 -12.27 -27.54
C ASN A 124 38.68 -11.21 -28.33
N CYS A 125 39.97 -11.05 -28.03
CA CYS A 125 40.79 -9.94 -28.50
C CYS A 125 42.00 -10.41 -29.31
N LYS A 126 42.23 -9.78 -30.46
CA LYS A 126 43.42 -9.95 -31.31
C LYS A 126 44.42 -8.80 -31.08
N PRO A 127 45.74 -8.99 -31.30
CA PRO A 127 46.38 -10.13 -32.00
C PRO A 127 46.74 -11.35 -31.14
N SER A 128 46.78 -11.25 -29.81
CA SER A 128 47.25 -12.33 -28.93
C SER A 128 46.18 -13.37 -28.54
N ASN A 129 44.95 -13.25 -29.09
CA ASN A 129 43.83 -14.17 -28.86
C ASN A 129 43.50 -14.39 -27.36
N PHE A 130 43.65 -13.36 -26.53
CA PHE A 130 43.26 -13.42 -25.12
C PHE A 130 41.77 -13.10 -24.95
N THR A 131 41.20 -13.57 -23.84
CA THR A 131 39.81 -13.34 -23.47
C THR A 131 39.74 -12.53 -22.18
N ILE A 132 38.86 -11.53 -22.16
CA ILE A 132 38.45 -10.84 -20.94
C ILE A 132 37.03 -11.24 -20.60
N THR A 133 36.78 -11.53 -19.34
CA THR A 133 35.46 -11.90 -18.85
C THR A 133 35.04 -10.94 -17.74
N VAL A 134 33.87 -10.33 -17.92
CA VAL A 134 33.22 -9.47 -16.93
C VAL A 134 32.08 -10.29 -16.31
N PRO A 135 32.15 -10.64 -15.01
CA PRO A 135 31.08 -11.35 -14.34
C PRO A 135 29.84 -10.44 -14.19
N LEU A 136 28.67 -11.03 -14.45
CA LEU A 136 27.36 -10.38 -14.36
C LEU A 136 26.54 -11.05 -13.25
N SER A 137 25.89 -10.24 -12.43
CA SER A 137 24.98 -10.71 -11.37
C SER A 137 23.72 -9.87 -11.30
N GLY A 138 22.60 -10.51 -10.96
CA GLY A 138 21.32 -9.84 -10.73
C GLY A 138 20.34 -10.78 -10.04
N SER A 139 19.27 -10.23 -9.47
CA SER A 139 18.16 -11.03 -8.93
C SER A 139 16.85 -10.55 -9.52
N GLY A 140 16.09 -11.47 -10.12
CA GLY A 140 14.69 -11.25 -10.41
C GLY A 140 13.88 -11.20 -9.12
N ILE A 141 13.03 -10.21 -8.96
CA ILE A 141 12.00 -10.17 -7.90
C ILE A 141 10.61 -10.21 -8.53
N SER A 142 9.68 -10.91 -7.88
CA SER A 142 8.30 -10.97 -8.36
C SER A 142 7.64 -9.59 -8.30
N GLY A 143 6.76 -9.29 -9.27
CA GLY A 143 5.93 -8.08 -9.23
C GLY A 143 5.06 -8.02 -7.98
N GLY A 144 4.66 -6.81 -7.58
CA GLY A 144 3.70 -6.65 -6.50
C GLY A 144 2.36 -7.26 -6.91
N GLN A 145 1.74 -8.03 -6.02
CA GLN A 145 0.43 -8.61 -6.21
C GLN A 145 -0.49 -8.02 -5.14
N LEU A 146 -1.63 -7.50 -5.56
CA LEU A 146 -2.68 -7.04 -4.67
C LEU A 146 -3.79 -8.10 -4.63
N GLY A 147 -4.23 -8.43 -3.42
CA GLY A 147 -5.39 -9.27 -3.15
C GLY A 147 -6.38 -8.55 -2.25
N ILE A 148 -7.65 -8.95 -2.32
CA ILE A 148 -8.71 -8.50 -1.41
C ILE A 148 -9.52 -9.70 -0.92
N SER A 149 -9.85 -9.71 0.37
CA SER A 149 -10.64 -10.76 1.00
C SER A 149 -11.65 -10.19 2.01
N PRO A 150 -12.94 -10.51 1.89
CA PRO A 150 -13.56 -11.34 0.84
C PRO A 150 -13.52 -10.67 -0.55
N THR A 151 -13.76 -11.43 -1.62
CA THR A 151 -13.88 -10.88 -2.99
C THR A 151 -15.28 -10.34 -3.28
N SER A 152 -16.23 -10.55 -2.37
CA SER A 152 -17.56 -9.97 -2.43
C SER A 152 -18.09 -9.59 -1.05
N LEU A 153 -18.82 -8.48 -1.01
CA LEU A 153 -19.55 -8.00 0.17
C LEU A 153 -21.04 -7.90 -0.17
N ASN A 154 -21.87 -8.52 0.67
CA ASN A 154 -23.31 -8.43 0.59
C ASN A 154 -23.86 -7.76 1.85
N PHE A 155 -24.37 -6.54 1.68
CA PHE A 155 -24.89 -5.73 2.77
C PHE A 155 -26.29 -6.17 3.22
N GLY A 156 -26.97 -7.02 2.46
CA GLY A 156 -28.35 -7.43 2.70
C GLY A 156 -29.33 -6.27 2.54
N SER A 157 -30.47 -6.35 3.23
CA SER A 157 -31.48 -5.29 3.23
C SER A 157 -31.07 -4.13 4.15
N VAL A 158 -31.03 -2.92 3.59
CA VAL A 158 -30.76 -1.67 4.32
C VAL A 158 -31.86 -0.67 3.99
N ALA A 159 -32.44 -0.06 5.03
CA ALA A 159 -33.50 0.93 4.84
C ALA A 159 -32.97 2.22 4.18
N LEU A 160 -33.79 2.86 3.33
CA LEU A 160 -33.45 4.16 2.72
C LEU A 160 -33.07 5.18 3.80
N GLY A 161 -31.97 5.92 3.57
CA GLY A 161 -31.42 6.90 4.50
C GLY A 161 -30.60 6.31 5.66
N SER A 162 -30.57 4.97 5.82
CA SER A 162 -29.66 4.29 6.74
C SER A 162 -28.36 3.90 6.04
N SER A 163 -27.34 3.54 6.84
CA SER A 163 -26.07 3.04 6.31
C SER A 163 -25.68 1.74 6.99
N LYS A 164 -25.01 0.85 6.24
CA LYS A 164 -24.39 -0.36 6.78
C LYS A 164 -22.96 -0.47 6.28
N SER A 165 -22.03 -0.78 7.16
CA SER A 165 -20.61 -0.92 6.82
C SER A 165 -20.14 -2.36 6.97
N MET A 166 -19.26 -2.78 6.08
CA MET A 166 -18.57 -4.07 6.12
C MET A 166 -17.09 -3.85 5.86
N SER A 167 -16.25 -4.71 6.46
CA SER A 167 -14.80 -4.65 6.29
C SER A 167 -14.30 -5.73 5.35
N ALA A 168 -13.33 -5.39 4.53
CA ALA A 168 -12.51 -6.32 3.77
C ALA A 168 -11.03 -6.10 4.10
N THR A 169 -10.19 -7.04 3.71
CA THR A 169 -8.75 -7.01 3.96
C THR A 169 -8.00 -7.03 2.64
N LEU A 170 -7.23 -5.98 2.40
CA LEU A 170 -6.23 -5.92 1.34
C LEU A 170 -4.97 -6.65 1.78
N SER A 171 -4.32 -7.34 0.85
CA SER A 171 -3.03 -8.00 1.05
C SER A 171 -2.08 -7.72 -0.10
N ALA A 172 -0.80 -7.48 0.22
CA ALA A 172 0.26 -7.35 -0.77
C ALA A 172 1.21 -8.54 -0.71
N SER A 173 1.56 -9.13 -1.85
CA SER A 173 2.57 -10.19 -1.95
C SER A 173 3.55 -9.95 -3.12
N GLY A 174 4.67 -10.67 -3.15
CA GLY A 174 5.72 -10.50 -4.16
C GLY A 174 6.62 -9.27 -3.94
N SER A 175 6.03 -8.07 -4.01
CA SER A 175 6.68 -6.78 -3.76
C SER A 175 5.69 -5.80 -3.10
N SER A 176 6.19 -4.68 -2.58
CA SER A 176 5.32 -3.61 -2.06
C SER A 176 4.40 -3.06 -3.16
N VAL A 177 3.12 -2.91 -2.84
CA VAL A 177 2.11 -2.38 -3.75
C VAL A 177 1.72 -0.97 -3.30
N THR A 178 1.79 -0.01 -4.20
CA THR A 178 1.26 1.34 -4.01
C THR A 178 -0.05 1.48 -4.77
N ILE A 179 -1.10 1.76 -4.03
CA ILE A 179 -2.45 2.01 -4.53
C ILE A 179 -2.58 3.52 -4.72
N SER A 180 -2.80 3.93 -5.96
CA SER A 180 -2.87 5.34 -6.35
C SER A 180 -4.28 5.91 -6.23
N SER A 181 -5.29 5.08 -6.48
CA SER A 181 -6.70 5.48 -6.39
C SER A 181 -7.61 4.25 -6.36
N THR A 182 -8.90 4.49 -6.12
CA THR A 182 -9.96 3.49 -6.22
C THR A 182 -11.10 4.00 -7.05
N THR A 183 -11.77 3.08 -7.74
CA THR A 183 -12.97 3.37 -8.53
C THR A 183 -14.10 2.48 -8.06
N VAL A 184 -15.24 3.11 -7.72
CA VAL A 184 -16.51 2.45 -7.43
C VAL A 184 -17.52 2.96 -8.45
N ASN A 185 -18.20 2.05 -9.15
CA ASN A 185 -19.16 2.37 -10.21
C ASN A 185 -20.60 2.67 -9.69
N SER A 186 -20.74 3.07 -8.42
CA SER A 186 -22.02 3.44 -7.81
C SER A 186 -21.80 4.45 -6.68
N SER A 187 -22.71 5.42 -6.55
CA SER A 187 -22.70 6.42 -5.47
C SER A 187 -23.22 5.90 -4.13
N GLU A 188 -23.93 4.76 -4.14
CA GLU A 188 -24.51 4.13 -2.95
C GLU A 188 -23.46 3.35 -2.13
N PHE A 189 -22.33 3.00 -2.74
CA PHE A 189 -21.22 2.33 -2.08
C PHE A 189 -20.04 3.29 -1.93
N LYS A 190 -19.51 3.42 -0.70
CA LYS A 190 -18.38 4.30 -0.41
C LYS A 190 -17.29 3.55 0.32
N LEU A 191 -16.06 3.69 -0.16
CA LEU A 191 -14.87 3.25 0.55
C LEU A 191 -14.47 4.29 1.60
N SER A 192 -14.08 3.84 2.79
CA SER A 192 -13.62 4.67 3.90
C SER A 192 -12.45 4.00 4.63
N GLY A 193 -11.68 4.79 5.37
CA GLY A 193 -10.56 4.30 6.18
C GLY A 193 -9.20 4.20 5.46
N MET A 194 -9.08 4.79 4.26
CA MET A 194 -7.81 4.88 3.53
C MET A 194 -7.63 6.27 2.89
N SER A 195 -6.38 6.75 2.86
CA SER A 195 -5.95 7.92 2.11
C SER A 195 -5.04 7.49 0.96
N PHE A 196 -5.18 8.10 -0.22
CA PHE A 196 -4.36 7.79 -1.38
C PHE A 196 -3.33 8.91 -1.66
N PRO A 197 -2.10 8.57 -2.12
CA PRO A 197 -1.60 7.21 -2.37
C PRO A 197 -1.32 6.42 -1.07
N TYR A 198 -1.52 5.09 -1.13
CA TYR A 198 -1.29 4.18 0.00
C TYR A 198 -0.33 3.05 -0.39
N THR A 199 0.78 2.88 0.34
CA THR A 199 1.75 1.82 0.09
C THR A 199 1.63 0.69 1.11
N LEU A 200 1.26 -0.50 0.64
CA LEU A 200 1.22 -1.74 1.41
C LEU A 200 2.50 -2.54 1.17
N ALA A 201 3.31 -2.72 2.22
CA ALA A 201 4.54 -3.50 2.12
C ALA A 201 4.26 -4.98 1.82
N ALA A 202 5.17 -5.64 1.11
CA ALA A 202 5.03 -7.08 0.81
C ALA A 202 4.83 -7.91 2.10
N GLY A 203 3.87 -8.83 2.08
CA GLY A 203 3.51 -9.67 3.21
C GLY A 203 2.66 -8.98 4.28
N ARG A 204 2.28 -7.70 4.08
CA ARG A 204 1.40 -6.97 5.00
C ARG A 204 -0.04 -6.93 4.48
N THR A 205 -0.94 -6.71 5.43
CA THR A 205 -2.37 -6.55 5.18
C THR A 205 -2.86 -5.18 5.68
N ALA A 206 -3.94 -4.69 5.08
CA ALA A 206 -4.62 -3.47 5.49
C ALA A 206 -6.13 -3.70 5.48
N ALA A 207 -6.81 -3.26 6.54
CA ALA A 207 -8.27 -3.31 6.59
C ALA A 207 -8.86 -2.14 5.81
N VAL A 208 -9.92 -2.41 5.05
CA VAL A 208 -10.71 -1.42 4.32
C VAL A 208 -12.16 -1.54 4.74
N THR A 209 -12.87 -0.42 4.81
CA THR A 209 -14.29 -0.42 5.16
C THR A 209 -15.10 0.14 4.01
N VAL A 210 -16.10 -0.62 3.57
CA VAL A 210 -17.06 -0.20 2.55
C VAL A 210 -18.40 0.02 3.23
N SER A 211 -19.03 1.16 2.99
CA SER A 211 -20.36 1.48 3.47
C SER A 211 -21.36 1.48 2.32
N PHE A 212 -22.52 0.86 2.53
CA PHE A 212 -23.68 0.93 1.64
C PHE A 212 -24.74 1.86 2.22
N VAL A 213 -25.17 2.84 1.42
CA VAL A 213 -26.22 3.82 1.72
C VAL A 213 -27.20 3.84 0.53
N PRO A 214 -28.28 3.03 0.57
CA PRO A 214 -29.23 2.97 -0.54
C PRO A 214 -29.99 4.30 -0.70
N GLN A 215 -30.06 4.79 -1.93
CA GLN A 215 -30.79 5.99 -2.32
C GLN A 215 -32.18 5.66 -2.88
N VAL A 216 -32.32 4.50 -3.51
CA VAL A 216 -33.58 3.99 -4.06
C VAL A 216 -33.88 2.59 -3.53
N SER A 217 -35.15 2.22 -3.49
CA SER A 217 -35.53 0.84 -3.15
C SER A 217 -35.21 -0.10 -4.32
N GLY A 218 -34.80 -1.32 -4.00
CA GLY A 218 -34.38 -2.33 -4.97
C GLY A 218 -32.93 -2.77 -4.78
N THR A 219 -32.48 -3.68 -5.63
CA THR A 219 -31.13 -4.25 -5.56
C THR A 219 -30.11 -3.30 -6.19
N ALA A 220 -29.03 -3.06 -5.46
CA ALA A 220 -27.87 -2.31 -5.90
C ALA A 220 -26.66 -3.24 -6.02
N SER A 221 -25.90 -3.09 -7.11
CA SER A 221 -24.68 -3.85 -7.37
C SER A 221 -23.57 -2.91 -7.85
N ALA A 222 -22.35 -3.14 -7.40
CA ALA A 222 -21.18 -2.36 -7.78
C ALA A 222 -19.90 -3.21 -7.77
N ASN A 223 -18.84 -2.67 -8.36
CA ASN A 223 -17.49 -3.21 -8.36
C ASN A 223 -16.56 -2.14 -7.80
N LEU A 224 -15.88 -2.46 -6.71
CA LEU A 224 -14.76 -1.67 -6.20
C LEU A 224 -13.48 -2.20 -6.84
N SER A 225 -12.75 -1.32 -7.50
CA SER A 225 -11.46 -1.63 -8.13
C SER A 225 -10.35 -0.71 -7.60
N PHE A 226 -9.14 -1.26 -7.51
CA PHE A 226 -7.96 -0.57 -7.00
C PHE A 226 -6.98 -0.32 -8.14
N ASN A 227 -6.66 0.94 -8.40
CA ASN A 227 -5.61 1.30 -9.34
C ASN A 227 -4.27 1.32 -8.59
N SER A 228 -3.36 0.43 -8.97
CA SER A 228 -2.09 0.24 -8.26
C SER A 228 -0.95 -0.12 -9.22
N ASN A 229 0.29 -0.12 -8.71
CA ASN A 229 1.45 -0.63 -9.44
C ASN A 229 1.60 -2.17 -9.38
N ALA A 230 0.59 -2.88 -8.86
CA ALA A 230 0.60 -4.34 -8.85
C ALA A 230 0.48 -4.88 -10.28
N THR A 231 1.07 -6.06 -10.50
CA THR A 231 0.88 -6.82 -11.75
C THR A 231 -0.44 -7.60 -11.78
N SER A 232 -1.16 -7.67 -10.65
CA SER A 232 -2.51 -8.22 -10.56
C SER A 232 -3.56 -7.12 -10.50
N THR A 233 -4.77 -7.46 -10.93
CA THR A 233 -5.97 -6.65 -10.71
C THR A 233 -6.73 -7.18 -9.48
N SER A 234 -7.20 -6.28 -8.63
CA SER A 234 -8.07 -6.62 -7.50
C SER A 234 -9.42 -5.93 -7.68
N VAL A 235 -10.48 -6.72 -7.75
CA VAL A 235 -11.86 -6.25 -7.84
C VAL A 235 -12.67 -6.93 -6.74
N GLU A 236 -13.46 -6.13 -6.04
CA GLU A 236 -14.41 -6.61 -5.02
C GLU A 236 -15.84 -6.33 -5.48
N ALA A 237 -16.67 -7.36 -5.51
CA ALA A 237 -18.07 -7.25 -5.90
C ALA A 237 -18.92 -6.81 -4.70
N LEU A 238 -19.70 -5.75 -4.85
CA LEU A 238 -20.53 -5.18 -3.81
C LEU A 238 -22.00 -5.37 -4.18
N SER A 239 -22.82 -5.76 -3.21
CA SER A 239 -24.27 -5.94 -3.40
C SER A 239 -25.06 -5.57 -2.16
N GLY A 240 -26.27 -5.08 -2.35
CA GLY A 240 -27.20 -4.77 -1.26
C GLY A 240 -28.60 -4.51 -1.79
N THR A 241 -29.59 -4.45 -0.91
CA THR A 241 -30.97 -4.11 -1.28
C THR A 241 -31.45 -2.94 -0.44
N GLY A 242 -31.81 -1.85 -1.10
CA GLY A 242 -32.54 -0.73 -0.49
C GLY A 242 -33.98 -1.14 -0.20
N THR A 243 -34.43 -0.96 1.04
CA THR A 243 -35.83 -1.15 1.42
C THR A 243 -36.44 0.18 1.84
N THR A 244 -37.67 0.45 1.43
CA THR A 244 -38.42 1.58 1.99
C THR A 244 -38.64 1.33 3.48
N SER A 245 -38.21 2.25 4.34
CA SER A 245 -38.61 2.22 5.74
C SER A 245 -40.09 2.57 5.81
N THR A 246 -40.96 1.59 6.00
CA THR A 246 -42.37 1.80 6.34
C THR A 246 -42.42 2.31 7.78
N GLN A 247 -42.41 3.64 7.94
CA GLN A 247 -42.67 4.24 9.24
C GLN A 247 -44.15 4.05 9.57
N HIS A 248 -44.44 3.22 10.57
CA HIS A 248 -45.80 3.06 11.08
C HIS A 248 -46.17 4.22 12.01
N ARG A 249 -47.48 4.46 12.15
CA ARG A 249 -48.04 5.37 13.15
C ARG A 249 -49.18 4.68 13.90
N VAL A 250 -49.38 5.05 15.15
CA VAL A 250 -50.53 4.61 15.93
C VAL A 250 -51.52 5.76 16.04
N SER A 251 -52.71 5.58 15.46
CA SER A 251 -53.83 6.48 15.65
C SER A 251 -54.68 5.99 16.82
N LEU A 252 -54.74 6.77 17.88
CA LEU A 252 -55.55 6.53 19.06
C LEU A 252 -56.81 7.38 19.00
N SER A 253 -57.92 6.83 19.48
CA SER A 253 -59.15 7.58 19.73
C SER A 253 -59.78 7.09 21.03
N TRP A 254 -60.40 8.02 21.75
CA TRP A 254 -61.13 7.73 22.99
C TRP A 254 -62.42 8.53 23.06
N LYS A 255 -63.28 8.19 24.01
CA LYS A 255 -64.50 8.95 24.31
C LYS A 255 -64.18 10.00 25.37
N SER A 256 -64.73 11.21 25.20
CA SER A 256 -64.65 12.24 26.23
C SER A 256 -65.33 11.77 27.51
N SER A 257 -64.76 12.10 28.67
CA SER A 257 -65.47 12.00 29.94
C SER A 257 -66.56 13.08 30.02
N SER A 258 -67.60 12.86 30.84
CA SER A 258 -68.78 13.72 30.95
C SER A 258 -68.62 14.84 32.00
N SER A 259 -67.50 15.54 32.00
CA SER A 259 -67.29 16.74 32.82
C SER A 259 -66.46 17.79 32.06
N LEU A 260 -66.26 18.97 32.66
CA LEU A 260 -65.54 20.09 32.05
C LEU A 260 -64.04 19.76 31.86
N VAL A 261 -63.72 19.03 30.80
CA VAL A 261 -62.35 18.69 30.38
C VAL A 261 -61.77 19.83 29.53
N VAL A 262 -60.57 20.29 29.90
CA VAL A 262 -59.82 21.28 29.10
C VAL A 262 -58.81 20.62 28.16
N GLY A 263 -58.47 19.36 28.38
CA GLY A 263 -57.70 18.55 27.45
C GLY A 263 -57.24 17.21 28.03
N TYR A 264 -56.41 16.49 27.29
CA TYR A 264 -55.96 15.14 27.59
C TYR A 264 -54.44 15.04 27.61
N ASN A 265 -53.92 14.16 28.46
CA ASN A 265 -52.54 13.68 28.35
C ASN A 265 -52.55 12.25 27.81
N ILE A 266 -51.59 11.97 26.94
CA ILE A 266 -51.42 10.66 26.30
C ILE A 266 -50.14 10.05 26.84
N TYR A 267 -50.23 8.81 27.27
CA TYR A 267 -49.13 8.09 27.88
C TYR A 267 -48.85 6.78 27.15
N ARG A 268 -47.58 6.38 27.15
CA ARG A 268 -47.10 5.15 26.50
C ARG A 268 -46.16 4.37 27.42
N SER A 269 -46.24 3.05 27.36
CA SER A 269 -45.31 2.11 27.99
C SER A 269 -44.92 1.01 26.99
N SER A 270 -43.71 0.46 27.11
CA SER A 270 -43.30 -0.78 26.42
C SER A 270 -43.65 -2.05 27.22
N LYS A 271 -44.23 -1.91 28.41
CA LYS A 271 -44.61 -2.99 29.31
C LYS A 271 -46.06 -2.84 29.76
N SER A 272 -46.80 -3.95 29.75
CA SER A 272 -48.17 -4.00 30.27
C SER A 272 -48.20 -3.51 31.72
N GLY A 273 -49.20 -2.69 32.07
CA GLY A 273 -49.30 -2.03 33.37
C GLY A 273 -48.29 -0.90 33.69
N GLY A 274 -47.36 -0.55 32.79
CA GLY A 274 -46.41 0.55 32.99
C GLY A 274 -44.97 0.11 33.36
N PRO A 275 -44.09 1.06 33.74
CA PRO A 275 -44.33 2.48 33.95
C PRO A 275 -44.65 3.24 32.66
N PHE A 276 -45.52 4.24 32.75
CA PHE A 276 -45.96 5.04 31.61
C PHE A 276 -45.21 6.37 31.51
N THR A 277 -44.87 6.76 30.28
CA THR A 277 -44.25 8.05 29.95
C THR A 277 -45.23 8.89 29.15
N ARG A 278 -45.38 10.18 29.51
CA ARG A 278 -46.23 11.11 28.77
C ARG A 278 -45.63 11.43 27.40
N LEU A 279 -46.45 11.43 26.35
CA LEU A 279 -46.04 11.69 24.98
C LEU A 279 -46.21 13.16 24.56
N ASN A 280 -47.29 13.80 24.99
CA ASN A 280 -47.57 15.19 24.65
C ASN A 280 -46.93 16.16 25.67
N SER A 281 -46.43 17.29 25.16
CA SER A 281 -45.87 18.38 25.97
C SER A 281 -46.91 19.41 26.39
N VAL A 282 -48.00 19.53 25.62
CA VAL A 282 -49.16 20.39 25.86
C VAL A 282 -50.42 19.54 25.84
N LEU A 283 -51.41 19.89 26.66
CA LEU A 283 -52.70 19.21 26.69
C LEU A 283 -53.33 19.17 25.29
N ASP A 284 -53.78 17.98 24.89
CA ASP A 284 -54.48 17.80 23.64
C ASP A 284 -55.97 18.07 23.84
N ALA A 285 -56.55 19.03 23.11
CA ALA A 285 -57.98 19.31 23.21
C ALA A 285 -58.83 18.33 22.38
N SER A 286 -58.19 17.53 21.51
CA SER A 286 -58.84 16.49 20.71
C SER A 286 -59.03 15.20 21.50
N THR A 287 -59.96 14.35 21.05
CA THR A 287 -60.13 12.96 21.52
C THR A 287 -59.41 11.96 20.63
N THR A 288 -58.45 12.42 19.83
CA THR A 288 -57.61 11.62 18.95
C THR A 288 -56.16 12.04 19.07
N TYR A 289 -55.24 11.09 18.91
CA TYR A 289 -53.80 11.35 18.92
C TYR A 289 -53.06 10.42 17.96
N VAL A 290 -52.02 10.93 17.30
CA VAL A 290 -51.17 10.14 16.40
C VAL A 290 -49.77 10.03 16.99
N ASP A 291 -49.42 8.84 17.48
CA ASP A 291 -48.04 8.53 17.84
C ASP A 291 -47.25 8.17 16.57
N SER A 292 -46.40 9.11 16.17
CA SER A 292 -45.50 9.02 15.01
C SER A 292 -44.12 8.45 15.36
N SER A 293 -43.83 8.25 16.64
CA SER A 293 -42.52 7.87 17.19
C SER A 293 -42.36 6.38 17.46
N VAL A 294 -43.35 5.59 17.05
CA VAL A 294 -43.34 4.14 17.25
C VAL A 294 -42.29 3.44 16.39
N LEU A 295 -41.70 2.39 16.96
CA LEU A 295 -40.71 1.54 16.28
C LEU A 295 -41.38 0.25 15.80
N ASN A 296 -41.03 -0.18 14.59
CA ASN A 296 -41.52 -1.41 13.97
C ASN A 296 -41.20 -2.64 14.83
N GLY A 297 -42.11 -3.61 14.86
CA GLY A 297 -41.98 -4.85 15.63
C GLY A 297 -42.19 -4.71 17.15
N GLN A 298 -42.37 -3.49 17.67
CA GLN A 298 -42.56 -3.26 19.10
C GLN A 298 -44.04 -3.29 19.49
N SER A 299 -44.32 -3.78 20.70
CA SER A 299 -45.62 -3.62 21.34
C SER A 299 -45.61 -2.42 22.28
N TYR A 300 -46.61 -1.57 22.14
CA TYR A 300 -46.83 -0.41 23.00
C TYR A 300 -48.16 -0.50 23.71
N TYR A 301 -48.20 0.04 24.92
CA TYR A 301 -49.40 0.12 25.74
C TYR A 301 -49.72 1.58 26.00
N TYR A 302 -50.93 1.99 25.65
CA TYR A 302 -51.38 3.37 25.76
C TYR A 302 -52.49 3.53 26.79
N VAL A 303 -52.44 4.64 27.51
CA VAL A 303 -53.51 5.13 28.39
C VAL A 303 -53.63 6.64 28.20
N THR A 304 -54.80 7.18 28.48
CA THR A 304 -55.02 8.63 28.52
C THR A 304 -55.54 9.04 29.89
N THR A 305 -55.36 10.31 30.22
CA THR A 305 -56.00 10.98 31.35
C THR A 305 -56.71 12.22 30.82
N ASP A 306 -57.76 12.65 31.51
CA ASP A 306 -58.35 13.97 31.30
C ASP A 306 -57.79 14.96 32.33
N VAL A 307 -57.82 16.24 31.97
CA VAL A 307 -57.45 17.35 32.84
C VAL A 307 -58.60 18.35 32.87
N ASP A 308 -59.02 18.75 34.07
CA ASP A 308 -60.11 19.71 34.28
C ASP A 308 -59.63 21.18 34.24
N SER A 309 -60.57 22.12 34.32
CA SER A 309 -60.26 23.56 34.32
C SER A 309 -59.43 24.05 35.51
N LYS A 310 -59.28 23.24 36.56
CA LYS A 310 -58.40 23.51 37.71
C LYS A 310 -57.01 22.90 37.54
N GLY A 311 -56.75 22.22 36.41
CA GLY A 311 -55.50 21.53 36.14
C GLY A 311 -55.37 20.20 36.89
N MET A 312 -56.46 19.65 37.43
CA MET A 312 -56.43 18.35 38.08
C MET A 312 -56.51 17.24 37.03
N GLU A 313 -55.52 16.35 37.05
CA GLU A 313 -55.44 15.19 36.17
C GLU A 313 -56.10 13.97 36.81
N SER A 314 -56.89 13.24 36.05
CA SER A 314 -57.53 12.00 36.52
C SER A 314 -56.58 10.80 36.56
N GLY A 315 -57.10 9.67 37.03
CA GLY A 315 -56.44 8.38 36.85
C GLY A 315 -56.43 7.92 35.39
N PHE A 316 -55.56 6.97 35.08
CA PHE A 316 -55.46 6.41 33.74
C PHE A 316 -56.78 5.77 33.26
N SER A 317 -57.05 5.93 31.97
CA SER A 317 -58.07 5.18 31.23
C SER A 317 -57.81 3.67 31.27
N ASN A 318 -58.71 2.88 30.67
CA ASN A 318 -58.36 1.52 30.30
C ASN A 318 -57.14 1.50 29.37
N GLN A 319 -56.30 0.48 29.51
CA GLN A 319 -55.11 0.30 28.68
C GLN A 319 -55.47 -0.34 27.33
N VAL A 320 -54.83 0.13 26.27
CA VAL A 320 -54.87 -0.48 24.93
C VAL A 320 -53.47 -0.93 24.52
N GLN A 321 -53.36 -2.16 24.01
CA GLN A 321 -52.13 -2.68 23.42
C GLN A 321 -52.16 -2.52 21.89
N VAL A 322 -51.04 -2.05 21.32
CA VAL A 322 -50.83 -1.99 19.87
C VAL A 322 -49.48 -2.62 19.54
N THR A 323 -49.47 -3.61 18.65
CA THR A 323 -48.25 -4.20 18.11
C THR A 323 -47.97 -3.59 16.74
N ILE A 324 -46.80 -2.98 16.58
CA ILE A 324 -46.39 -2.39 15.32
C ILE A 324 -45.87 -3.49 14.39
N PRO A 325 -46.32 -3.55 13.12
CA PRO A 325 -45.77 -4.47 12.15
C PRO A 325 -44.25 -4.32 12.01
N THR A 326 -43.57 -5.40 11.66
CA THR A 326 -42.12 -5.41 11.44
C THR A 326 -41.70 -4.80 10.09
N SER A 327 -42.66 -4.63 9.17
CA SER A 327 -42.47 -4.19 7.78
C SER A 327 -43.77 -3.66 7.19
#